data_AF-A0A857KEN6-F1
#
_entry.id   AF-A0A857KEN6-F1
#
_cell.length_a   1.000
_cell.length_b   1.000
_cell.length_c   1.000
_cell.angle_alpha   90.00
_cell.angle_beta   90.00
_cell.angle_gamma   90.00
#
_symmetry.space_group_name_H-M   'P 1'
#
loop_
_entity.id
_entity.type
_entity.pdbx_description
1 polymer ?
#
loop_
_entity_poly.entity_id
_entity_poly.type
_entity_poly.pdbx_seq_one_letter_code
_entity_poly.pdbx_strand_id
1 'polypeptide(L)'
;MRTFLSAVLTLVAMAAIVLAVPSLWVKERLVDSEGFASSMRPVAEQQKVRDYMTEQITRGVIDRAGGAGSFTGGVTSAFVTPLARAYTDSDQFEEDFVQVVADQHDYLFDEPGADAADDQGLQLDIAPMVNRVLNKLGISAQTDGIMVELSGSNLEAGRYHKTGRDITRLALASTAAAIIGALGGLLIARRRGVVLLFLGLATVAAAVVSYAVSVVGADRAKDELTGGAGSDREVSEAIVDTVLKNLHEVAFIVGGAGLGVALLGAAIAVAMRRRG
;
A
#
# COMPACT_ATOMS: atom_id res chain seq x y z
N MET A 1 -24.79 37.84 4.63
CA MET A 1 -24.01 36.99 5.56
C MET A 1 -24.17 35.49 5.26
N ARG A 2 -25.38 34.90 5.33
CA ARG A 2 -25.59 33.44 5.12
C ARG A 2 -25.05 32.90 3.78
N THR A 3 -25.26 33.63 2.68
CA THR A 3 -24.76 33.22 1.36
C THR A 3 -23.23 33.24 1.27
N PHE A 4 -22.57 34.25 1.87
CA PHE A 4 -21.12 34.35 1.91
C PHE A 4 -20.51 33.24 2.76
N LEU A 5 -21.06 33.01 3.96
CA LEU A 5 -20.60 31.93 4.86
C LEU A 5 -20.76 30.54 4.22
N SER A 6 -21.89 30.28 3.56
CA SER A 6 -22.11 29.04 2.81
C SER A 6 -21.11 28.87 1.66
N ALA A 7 -20.79 29.93 0.93
CA ALA A 7 -19.78 29.89 -0.12
C ALA A 7 -18.38 29.57 0.43
N VAL A 8 -17.97 30.23 1.53
CA VAL A 8 -16.68 29.96 2.18
C VAL A 8 -16.61 28.52 2.69
N LEU A 9 -17.64 28.03 3.37
CA LEU A 9 -17.69 26.64 3.86
C LEU A 9 -17.64 25.63 2.72
N THR A 10 -18.30 25.93 1.59
CA THR A 10 -18.26 25.07 0.40
C THR A 10 -16.85 25.05 -0.20
N LEU A 11 -16.18 26.20 -0.31
CA LEU A 11 -14.80 26.25 -0.82
C LEU A 11 -13.82 25.50 0.09
N VAL A 12 -13.95 25.66 1.41
CA VAL A 12 -13.16 24.89 2.39
C VAL A 12 -13.41 23.40 2.22
N ALA A 13 -14.67 22.99 2.07
CA ALA A 13 -15.02 21.59 1.84
C ALA A 13 -14.41 21.05 0.53
N MET A 14 -14.47 21.82 -0.56
CA MET A 14 -13.88 21.42 -1.83
C MET A 14 -12.37 21.21 -1.72
N ALA A 15 -11.65 22.17 -1.12
CA ALA A 15 -10.21 22.04 -0.89
C ALA A 15 -9.88 20.85 0.01
N ALA A 16 -10.66 20.64 1.06
CA ALA A 16 -10.52 19.52 1.98
C ALA A 16 -10.77 18.17 1.29
N ILE A 17 -11.77 18.06 0.40
CA ILE A 17 -12.05 16.84 -0.39
C ILE A 17 -10.86 16.48 -1.28
N VAL A 18 -10.29 17.48 -1.97
CA VAL A 18 -9.14 17.27 -2.87
C VAL A 18 -7.92 16.73 -2.12
N LEU A 19 -7.75 17.11 -0.85
CA LEU A 19 -6.67 16.57 0.00
C LEU A 19 -7.06 15.25 0.67
N ALA A 20 -8.31 15.09 1.08
CA ALA A 20 -8.77 13.93 1.85
C ALA A 20 -8.67 12.64 1.06
N VAL A 21 -9.05 12.63 -0.22
CA VAL A 21 -9.04 11.41 -1.05
C VAL A 21 -7.61 10.80 -1.17
N PRO A 22 -6.59 11.53 -1.66
CA PRO A 22 -5.26 10.95 -1.75
C PRO A 22 -4.64 10.67 -0.37
N SER A 23 -4.86 11.52 0.63
CA SER A 23 -4.28 11.30 1.97
C SER A 23 -4.92 10.11 2.71
N LEU A 24 -6.23 9.90 2.58
CA LEU A 24 -6.90 8.70 3.10
C LEU A 24 -6.42 7.45 2.37
N TRP A 25 -6.25 7.49 1.06
CA TRP A 25 -5.71 6.32 0.35
C TRP A 25 -4.32 5.96 0.84
N VAL A 26 -3.41 6.95 0.97
CA VAL A 26 -2.07 6.69 1.51
C VAL A 26 -2.15 6.17 2.94
N LYS A 27 -3.02 6.75 3.78
CA LYS A 27 -3.25 6.26 5.14
C LYS A 27 -3.67 4.78 5.13
N GLU A 28 -4.73 4.42 4.41
CA GLU A 28 -5.34 3.08 4.44
C GLU A 28 -4.57 2.03 3.62
N ARG A 29 -3.64 2.40 2.74
CA ARG A 29 -2.96 1.45 1.84
C ARG A 29 -1.45 1.38 2.04
N LEU A 30 -0.84 2.44 2.58
CA LEU A 30 0.61 2.53 2.76
C LEU A 30 1.00 2.69 4.24
N VAL A 31 0.18 3.36 5.05
CA VAL A 31 0.51 3.64 6.47
C VAL A 31 -0.13 2.62 7.41
N ASP A 32 -1.34 2.17 7.12
CA ASP A 32 -2.03 1.15 7.91
C ASP A 32 -1.49 -0.25 7.58
N SER A 33 -1.13 -1.02 8.60
CA SER A 33 -0.49 -2.33 8.45
C SER A 33 -1.42 -3.36 7.77
N GLU A 34 -2.67 -3.49 8.24
CA GLU A 34 -3.65 -4.41 7.64
C GLU A 34 -3.98 -4.01 6.20
N GLY A 35 -4.16 -2.70 5.97
CA GLY A 35 -4.39 -2.13 4.66
C GLY A 35 -3.24 -2.35 3.68
N PHE A 36 -2.00 -2.18 4.14
CA PHE A 36 -0.79 -2.46 3.38
C PHE A 36 -0.64 -3.96 3.07
N ALA A 37 -0.76 -4.82 4.07
CA ALA A 37 -0.73 -6.27 3.95
C ALA A 37 -1.78 -6.77 2.93
N SER A 38 -3.01 -6.23 2.97
CA SER A 38 -4.06 -6.57 2.00
C SER A 38 -3.71 -6.16 0.57
N SER A 39 -2.96 -5.07 0.40
CA SER A 39 -2.54 -4.54 -0.90
C SER A 39 -1.41 -5.35 -1.52
N MET A 40 -0.69 -6.13 -0.71
CA MET A 40 0.41 -6.99 -1.12
C MET A 40 -0.02 -8.42 -1.47
N ARG A 41 -1.24 -8.85 -1.11
CA ARG A 41 -1.79 -10.16 -1.50
C ARG A 41 -1.66 -10.45 -3.01
N PRO A 42 -2.08 -9.54 -3.93
CA PRO A 42 -1.97 -9.81 -5.37
C PRO A 42 -0.51 -9.89 -5.87
N VAL A 43 0.46 -9.41 -5.09
CA VAL A 43 1.89 -9.53 -5.42
C VAL A 43 2.34 -10.98 -5.25
N ALA A 44 1.89 -11.68 -4.20
CA ALA A 44 2.21 -13.08 -3.97
C ALA A 44 1.65 -14.02 -5.06
N GLU A 45 0.58 -13.60 -5.74
CA GLU A 45 -0.02 -14.34 -6.87
C GLU A 45 0.81 -14.22 -8.16
N GLN A 46 1.74 -13.26 -8.25
CA GLN A 46 2.48 -13.03 -9.47
C GLN A 46 3.56 -14.09 -9.66
N GLN A 47 3.55 -14.73 -10.84
CA GLN A 47 4.52 -15.76 -11.21
C GLN A 47 5.97 -15.33 -10.97
N LYS A 48 6.29 -14.07 -11.28
CA LYS A 48 7.64 -13.50 -11.08
C LYS A 48 8.08 -13.50 -9.62
N VAL A 49 7.18 -13.12 -8.71
CA VAL A 49 7.45 -13.11 -7.27
C VAL A 49 7.57 -14.54 -6.74
N ARG A 50 6.71 -15.45 -7.19
CA ARG A 50 6.79 -16.88 -6.83
C ARG A 50 8.09 -17.53 -7.30
N ASP A 51 8.54 -17.24 -8.52
CA ASP A 51 9.81 -17.75 -9.06
C ASP A 51 11.01 -17.20 -8.29
N TYR A 52 11.01 -15.90 -7.96
CA TYR A 52 12.04 -15.28 -7.12
C TYR A 52 12.09 -15.89 -5.72
N MET A 53 10.94 -16.01 -5.05
CA MET A 53 10.87 -16.61 -3.72
C MET A 53 11.22 -18.10 -3.73
N THR A 54 10.89 -18.82 -4.80
CA THR A 54 11.33 -20.22 -4.99
C THR A 54 12.85 -20.30 -4.97
N GLU A 55 13.54 -19.40 -5.68
CA GLU A 55 14.99 -19.36 -5.72
C GLU A 55 15.59 -19.03 -4.35
N GLN A 56 15.08 -18.00 -3.67
CA GLN A 56 15.59 -17.61 -2.35
C GLN A 56 15.37 -18.69 -1.28
N ILE A 57 14.18 -19.31 -1.25
CA ILE A 57 13.88 -20.43 -0.36
C ILE A 57 14.79 -21.62 -0.69
N THR A 58 15.00 -21.93 -1.99
CA THR A 58 15.90 -23.02 -2.40
C THR A 58 17.32 -22.78 -1.91
N ARG A 59 17.86 -21.57 -2.09
CA ARG A 59 19.20 -21.20 -1.61
C ARG A 59 19.28 -21.32 -0.09
N GLY A 60 18.32 -20.76 0.65
CA GLY A 60 18.28 -20.84 2.11
C GLY A 60 18.22 -22.28 2.64
N VAL A 61 17.46 -23.16 1.98
CA VAL A 61 17.42 -24.60 2.31
C VAL A 61 18.78 -25.26 2.05
N ILE A 62 19.43 -25.00 0.91
CA ILE A 62 20.72 -25.62 0.55
C ILE A 62 21.84 -25.17 1.50
N ASP A 63 21.93 -23.86 1.75
CA ASP A 63 22.94 -23.31 2.65
C ASP A 63 22.83 -23.94 4.04
N ARG A 64 21.61 -24.18 4.50
CA ARG A 64 21.36 -24.82 5.79
C ARG A 64 21.53 -26.34 5.80
N ALA A 65 21.19 -27.02 4.71
CA ALA A 65 21.29 -28.47 4.61
C ALA A 65 22.74 -28.98 4.46
N GLY A 66 23.72 -28.11 4.25
CA GLY A 66 25.14 -28.51 4.28
C GLY A 66 26.15 -27.64 3.52
N GLY A 67 25.79 -26.41 3.13
CA GLY A 67 26.67 -25.48 2.41
C GLY A 67 27.02 -25.95 1.00
N ALA A 68 27.28 -24.99 0.11
CA ALA A 68 27.72 -25.23 -1.26
C ALA A 68 29.05 -26.03 -1.30
N GLY A 69 28.97 -27.36 -1.27
CA GLY A 69 30.13 -28.23 -1.45
C GLY A 69 30.11 -29.59 -0.77
N SER A 70 29.24 -29.87 0.21
CA SER A 70 29.31 -31.17 0.89
C SER A 70 28.39 -32.21 0.25
N PHE A 71 29.01 -33.15 -0.47
CA PHE A 71 28.45 -34.42 -0.95
C PHE A 71 27.99 -35.36 0.17
N THR A 72 27.84 -34.87 1.41
CA THR A 72 27.55 -35.66 2.60
C THR A 72 26.08 -35.64 3.03
N GLY A 73 25.19 -34.92 2.31
CA GLY A 73 23.75 -34.86 2.62
C GLY A 73 22.77 -35.15 1.46
N GLY A 74 23.23 -35.19 0.21
CA GLY A 74 22.40 -35.58 -0.96
C GLY A 74 21.32 -34.59 -1.42
N VAL A 75 21.08 -33.49 -0.69
CA VAL A 75 20.06 -32.48 -1.04
C VAL A 75 20.64 -31.50 -2.07
N THR A 76 20.29 -31.67 -3.34
CA THR A 76 20.67 -30.75 -4.43
C THR A 76 19.53 -29.82 -4.80
N SER A 77 19.82 -28.67 -5.44
CA SER A 77 18.81 -27.76 -6.00
C SER A 77 17.75 -28.50 -6.86
N ALA A 78 18.16 -29.51 -7.62
CA ALA A 78 17.24 -30.33 -8.43
C ALA A 78 16.12 -31.01 -7.63
N PHE A 79 16.33 -31.30 -6.34
CA PHE A 79 15.32 -31.88 -5.44
C PHE A 79 14.55 -30.82 -4.64
N VAL A 80 15.21 -29.71 -4.27
CA VAL A 80 14.61 -28.66 -3.44
C VAL A 80 13.72 -27.73 -4.27
N THR A 81 14.16 -27.33 -5.47
CA THR A 81 13.43 -26.38 -6.31
C THR A 81 11.99 -26.81 -6.62
N PRO A 82 11.69 -28.07 -6.97
CA PRO A 82 10.30 -28.50 -7.18
C PRO A 82 9.43 -28.38 -5.92
N LEU A 83 9.98 -28.63 -4.74
CA LEU A 83 9.26 -28.52 -3.47
C LEU A 83 9.06 -27.06 -3.05
N ALA A 84 10.07 -26.22 -3.23
CA ALA A 84 9.98 -24.79 -3.03
C ALA A 84 8.92 -24.19 -3.99
N ARG A 85 8.92 -24.59 -5.27
CA ARG A 85 7.92 -24.18 -6.25
C ARG A 85 6.50 -24.62 -5.84
N ALA A 86 6.33 -25.88 -5.45
CA ALA A 86 5.04 -26.39 -4.97
C ALA A 86 4.55 -25.68 -3.70
N TYR A 87 5.44 -25.13 -2.89
CA TYR A 87 5.09 -24.28 -1.76
C TYR A 87 4.73 -22.87 -2.19
N THR A 88 5.52 -22.21 -3.06
CA THR A 88 5.20 -20.86 -3.54
C THR A 88 3.93 -20.80 -4.39
N ASP A 89 3.52 -21.92 -4.98
CA ASP A 89 2.27 -22.03 -5.73
C ASP A 89 1.05 -22.30 -4.82
N SER A 90 1.22 -22.39 -3.50
CA SER A 90 0.16 -22.70 -2.54
C SER A 90 -0.39 -21.48 -1.82
N ASP A 91 -1.66 -21.53 -1.42
CA ASP A 91 -2.32 -20.49 -0.62
C ASP A 91 -1.55 -20.17 0.68
N GLN A 92 -0.87 -21.17 1.26
CA GLN A 92 -0.04 -20.97 2.46
C GLN A 92 1.12 -20.00 2.22
N PHE A 93 1.72 -20.00 1.03
CA PHE A 93 2.77 -19.04 0.70
C PHE A 93 2.22 -17.61 0.65
N GLU A 94 0.99 -17.42 0.17
CA GLU A 94 0.37 -16.11 0.12
C GLU A 94 0.14 -15.55 1.53
N GLU A 95 -0.34 -16.37 2.46
CA GLU A 95 -0.48 -15.99 3.87
C GLU A 95 0.87 -15.62 4.50
N ASP A 96 1.89 -16.45 4.28
CA ASP A 96 3.22 -16.24 4.84
C ASP A 96 3.89 -15.01 4.25
N PHE A 97 3.74 -14.77 2.95
CA PHE A 97 4.29 -13.60 2.27
C PHE A 97 3.67 -12.31 2.83
N VAL A 98 2.35 -12.30 3.00
CA VAL A 98 1.63 -11.16 3.56
C VAL A 98 2.06 -10.88 4.99
N GLN A 99 2.21 -11.91 5.82
CA GLN A 99 2.70 -11.76 7.19
C GLN A 99 4.11 -11.16 7.20
N VAL A 100 5.02 -11.72 6.40
CA VAL A 100 6.41 -11.25 6.33
C VAL A 100 6.49 -9.79 5.89
N VAL A 101 5.70 -9.39 4.90
CA VAL A 101 5.66 -8.00 4.43
C VAL A 101 4.99 -7.07 5.46
N ALA A 102 4.02 -7.55 6.25
CA ALA A 102 3.44 -6.81 7.36
C ALA A 102 4.45 -6.58 8.49
N ASP A 103 5.24 -7.59 8.86
CA ASP A 103 6.28 -7.47 9.88
C ASP A 103 7.34 -6.42 9.48
N GLN A 104 7.71 -6.37 8.18
CA GLN A 104 8.59 -5.33 7.65
C GLN A 104 7.96 -3.94 7.73
N HIS A 105 6.67 -3.84 7.46
CA HIS A 105 5.93 -2.59 7.54
C HIS A 105 5.91 -2.08 8.98
N ASP A 106 5.51 -2.92 9.92
CA ASP A 106 5.44 -2.59 11.35
C ASP A 106 6.81 -2.13 11.86
N TYR A 107 7.90 -2.84 11.51
CA TYR A 107 9.26 -2.42 11.87
C TYR A 107 9.59 -0.99 11.42
N LEU A 108 9.14 -0.57 10.24
CA LEU A 108 9.42 0.76 9.69
C LEU A 108 8.46 1.86 10.20
N PHE A 109 7.23 1.50 10.55
CA PHE A 109 6.15 2.44 10.89
C PHE A 109 5.84 2.53 12.38
N ASP A 110 6.20 1.54 13.18
CA ASP A 110 6.00 1.58 14.63
C ASP A 110 6.99 2.50 15.33
N GLU A 111 6.61 2.93 16.53
CA GLU A 111 7.50 3.74 17.35
C GLU A 111 8.73 2.90 17.72
N PRO A 112 9.95 3.36 17.40
CA PRO A 112 11.14 2.56 17.64
C PRO A 112 11.32 2.35 19.15
N GLY A 113 11.65 1.12 19.53
CA GLY A 113 11.96 0.77 20.92
C GLY A 113 13.18 1.53 21.45
N ALA A 114 13.35 1.53 22.77
CA ALA A 114 14.48 2.20 23.43
C ALA A 114 15.86 1.70 22.97
N ASP A 115 15.92 0.46 22.47
CA ASP A 115 17.15 -0.20 22.02
C ASP A 115 17.38 -0.06 20.49
N ALA A 116 16.56 0.72 19.78
CA ALA A 116 16.67 0.90 18.33
C ALA A 116 17.99 1.53 17.85
N ALA A 117 18.78 2.12 18.76
CA ALA A 117 20.11 2.64 18.47
C ALA A 117 21.17 1.55 18.24
N ASP A 118 20.94 0.34 18.75
CA ASP A 118 21.81 -0.83 18.57
C ASP A 118 21.27 -1.80 17.48
N ASP A 119 20.24 -1.37 16.75
CA ASP A 119 19.58 -2.18 15.73
C ASP A 119 20.45 -2.32 14.48
N GLN A 120 20.60 -3.56 14.01
CA GLN A 120 21.42 -3.89 12.84
C GLN A 120 20.69 -3.64 11.50
N GLY A 121 19.50 -3.06 11.55
CA GLY A 121 18.70 -2.70 10.38
C GLY A 121 17.61 -3.73 10.05
N LEU A 122 16.75 -3.41 9.08
CA LEU A 122 15.64 -4.26 8.67
C LEU A 122 16.14 -5.63 8.19
N GLN A 123 15.85 -6.66 8.97
CA GLN A 123 16.14 -8.05 8.65
C GLN A 123 14.86 -8.76 8.23
N LEU A 124 14.87 -9.35 7.04
CA LEU A 124 13.74 -10.12 6.55
C LEU A 124 13.86 -11.57 7.03
N ASP A 125 13.06 -11.97 8.02
CA ASP A 125 13.05 -13.36 8.48
C ASP A 125 12.19 -14.25 7.57
N ILE A 126 12.83 -14.92 6.61
CA ILE A 126 12.19 -15.95 5.80
C ILE A 126 12.34 -17.36 6.39
N ALA A 127 12.90 -17.48 7.61
CA ALA A 127 13.07 -18.78 8.25
C ALA A 127 11.76 -19.56 8.41
N PRO A 128 10.60 -18.95 8.72
CA PRO A 128 9.33 -19.67 8.76
C PRO A 128 9.02 -20.38 7.43
N MET A 129 9.21 -19.70 6.30
CA MET A 129 8.96 -20.24 4.96
C MET A 129 9.93 -21.39 4.64
N VAL A 130 11.21 -21.21 4.95
CA VAL A 130 12.25 -22.23 4.75
C VAL A 130 11.99 -23.46 5.62
N ASN A 131 11.60 -23.26 6.89
CA ASN A 131 11.27 -24.35 7.82
C ASN A 131 10.08 -25.17 7.33
N ARG A 132 9.08 -24.57 6.66
CA ARG A 132 7.98 -25.34 6.06
C ARG A 132 8.46 -26.28 4.96
N VAL A 133 9.39 -25.84 4.11
CA VAL A 133 9.97 -26.69 3.06
C VAL A 133 10.86 -27.78 3.65
N LEU A 134 11.66 -27.47 4.67
CA LEU A 134 12.47 -28.45 5.42
C LEU A 134 11.60 -29.53 6.10
N ASN A 135 10.47 -29.13 6.70
CA ASN A 135 9.52 -30.06 7.31
C ASN A 135 8.91 -31.02 6.28
N LYS A 136 8.60 -30.54 5.06
CA LYS A 136 8.15 -31.41 3.96
C LYS A 136 9.20 -32.42 3.51
N LEU A 137 10.48 -32.13 3.74
CA LEU A 137 11.62 -33.03 3.50
C LEU A 137 11.89 -33.98 4.68
N GLY A 138 11.13 -33.89 5.78
CA GLY A 138 11.37 -34.69 6.99
C GLY A 138 12.59 -34.24 7.81
N ILE A 139 13.09 -33.03 7.55
CA ILE A 139 14.24 -32.46 8.26
C ILE A 139 13.70 -31.59 9.41
N SER A 140 13.74 -32.10 10.64
CA SER A 140 13.26 -31.39 11.85
C SER A 140 14.21 -30.29 12.35
N ALA A 141 14.97 -29.65 11.47
CA ALA A 141 15.82 -28.52 11.83
C ALA A 141 14.96 -27.26 11.88
N GLN A 142 14.55 -26.84 13.08
CA GLN A 142 14.01 -25.49 13.27
C GLN A 142 15.16 -24.49 13.06
N THR A 143 14.92 -23.54 12.17
CA THR A 143 15.83 -22.45 11.90
C THR A 143 15.24 -21.19 12.47
N ASP A 144 15.99 -20.51 13.32
CA ASP A 144 15.70 -19.14 13.70
C ASP A 144 16.60 -18.21 12.87
N GLY A 145 16.03 -17.13 12.33
CA GLY A 145 16.77 -16.02 11.73
C GLY A 145 17.49 -16.32 10.42
N ILE A 146 16.76 -16.66 9.37
CA ILE A 146 17.28 -16.54 7.99
C ILE A 146 17.01 -15.11 7.58
N MET A 147 17.95 -14.25 7.95
CA MET A 147 17.85 -12.82 7.77
C MET A 147 18.37 -12.48 6.38
N VAL A 148 17.49 -12.12 5.46
CA VAL A 148 17.91 -11.47 4.21
C VAL A 148 18.19 -10.01 4.54
N GLU A 149 19.48 -9.65 4.55
CA GLU A 149 19.92 -8.28 4.82
C GLU A 149 19.51 -7.40 3.64
N LEU A 150 18.52 -6.53 3.85
CA LEU A 150 18.16 -5.52 2.88
C LEU A 150 19.15 -4.37 3.03
N SER A 151 20.20 -4.35 2.20
CA SER A 151 21.18 -3.28 2.20
C SER A 151 20.56 -1.98 1.67
N GLY A 152 20.29 -1.03 2.58
CA GLY A 152 19.79 0.30 2.22
C GLY A 152 19.96 1.30 3.36
N SER A 153 20.47 2.50 3.06
CA SER A 153 20.81 3.55 4.04
C SER A 153 19.59 4.21 4.73
N ASN A 154 18.39 3.62 4.63
CA ASN A 154 17.12 4.20 5.09
C ASN A 154 16.18 3.18 5.76
N LEU A 155 16.68 2.03 6.19
CA LEU A 155 15.88 0.92 6.75
C LEU A 155 16.04 0.80 8.28
N GLU A 156 15.97 1.95 8.96
CA GLU A 156 16.02 2.04 10.42
C GLU A 156 14.64 1.78 11.03
N ALA A 157 14.60 1.18 12.21
CA ALA A 157 13.35 0.98 12.96
C ALA A 157 12.61 2.31 13.15
N GLY A 158 11.30 2.30 12.88
CA GLY A 158 10.43 3.46 13.04
C GLY A 158 10.76 4.67 12.15
N ARG A 159 11.55 4.49 11.09
CA ARG A 159 11.94 5.55 10.16
C ARG A 159 10.75 6.33 9.61
N TYR A 160 9.63 5.64 9.33
CA TYR A 160 8.42 6.24 8.78
C TYR A 160 7.35 6.53 9.84
N HIS A 161 7.58 6.24 11.11
CA HIS A 161 6.61 6.45 12.18
C HIS A 161 6.06 7.87 12.24
N LYS A 162 6.97 8.88 12.22
CA LYS A 162 6.56 10.28 12.26
C LYS A 162 5.76 10.67 11.01
N THR A 163 6.26 10.29 9.82
CA THR A 163 5.62 10.55 8.54
C THR A 163 4.24 9.89 8.46
N GLY A 164 4.11 8.63 8.87
CA GLY A 164 2.85 7.90 8.95
C GLY A 164 1.84 8.57 9.87
N ARG A 165 2.27 9.04 11.06
CA ARG A 165 1.40 9.82 11.95
C ARG A 165 0.96 11.15 11.34
N ASP A 166 1.85 11.87 10.68
CA ASP A 166 1.52 13.17 10.08
C ASP A 166 0.55 13.00 8.89
N ILE A 167 0.75 11.97 8.06
CA ILE A 167 -0.19 11.58 7.00
C ILE A 167 -1.55 11.21 7.59
N THR A 168 -1.56 10.39 8.65
CA THR A 168 -2.80 9.98 9.33
C THR A 168 -3.56 11.19 9.86
N ARG A 169 -2.86 12.13 10.50
CA ARG A 169 -3.46 13.39 10.99
C ARG A 169 -4.00 14.24 9.85
N LEU A 170 -3.24 14.38 8.75
CA LEU A 170 -3.69 15.13 7.57
C LEU A 170 -4.95 14.50 6.96
N ALA A 171 -4.99 13.18 6.84
CA ALA A 171 -6.13 12.44 6.31
C ALA A 171 -7.38 12.63 7.17
N LEU A 172 -7.25 12.48 8.50
CA LEU A 172 -8.37 12.67 9.42
C LEU A 172 -8.83 14.14 9.49
N ALA A 173 -7.90 15.09 9.55
CA ALA A 173 -8.22 16.52 9.62
C ALA A 173 -8.89 17.02 8.34
N SER A 174 -8.38 16.64 7.17
CA SER A 174 -8.98 16.99 5.88
C SER A 174 -10.35 16.34 5.70
N THR A 175 -10.52 15.08 6.12
CA THR A 175 -11.82 14.40 6.10
C THR A 175 -12.84 15.09 7.00
N ALA A 176 -12.45 15.43 8.23
CA ALA A 176 -13.31 16.15 9.17
C ALA A 176 -13.69 17.54 8.62
N ALA A 177 -12.73 18.28 8.08
CA ALA A 177 -12.97 19.59 7.46
C ALA A 177 -13.90 19.50 6.24
N ALA A 178 -13.74 18.46 5.41
CA ALA A 178 -14.62 18.19 4.27
C ALA A 178 -16.07 17.95 4.72
N ILE A 179 -16.27 17.09 5.73
CA ILE A 179 -17.60 16.77 6.26
C ILE A 179 -18.26 18.01 6.89
N ILE A 180 -17.54 18.70 7.79
CA ILE A 180 -18.06 19.88 8.48
C ILE A 180 -18.38 20.99 7.48
N GLY A 181 -17.47 21.27 6.53
CA GLY A 181 -17.65 22.28 5.50
C GLY A 181 -18.80 21.94 4.55
N ALA A 182 -18.93 20.69 4.12
CA ALA A 182 -20.00 20.24 3.23
C ALA A 182 -21.38 20.36 3.91
N LEU A 183 -21.50 19.84 5.14
CA LEU A 183 -22.75 19.90 5.91
C LEU A 183 -23.11 21.34 6.26
N GLY A 184 -22.16 22.13 6.75
CA GLY A 184 -22.37 23.55 7.06
C GLY A 184 -22.76 24.35 5.82
N GLY A 185 -22.08 24.11 4.69
CA GLY A 185 -22.40 24.70 3.40
C GLY A 185 -23.82 24.37 2.96
N LEU A 186 -24.23 23.11 3.05
CA LEU A 186 -25.55 22.62 2.64
C LEU A 186 -26.69 23.11 3.55
N LEU A 187 -26.45 23.17 4.87
CA LEU A 187 -27.43 23.62 5.86
C LEU A 187 -27.72 25.13 5.72
N ILE A 188 -26.69 25.93 5.45
CA ILE A 188 -26.80 27.39 5.35
C ILE A 188 -27.22 27.85 3.94
N ALA A 189 -26.91 27.07 2.90
CA ALA A 189 -27.15 27.43 1.51
C ALA A 189 -28.64 27.62 1.20
N ARG A 190 -28.94 28.73 0.52
CA ARG A 190 -30.26 28.96 -0.09
C ARG A 190 -30.47 28.13 -1.37
N ARG A 191 -29.40 27.70 -2.03
CA ARG A 191 -29.41 26.90 -3.27
C ARG A 191 -28.59 25.62 -3.10
N ARG A 192 -29.15 24.66 -2.35
CA ARG A 192 -28.48 23.39 -2.02
C ARG A 192 -27.98 22.59 -3.24
N GLY A 193 -28.71 22.63 -4.35
CA GLY A 193 -28.29 21.98 -5.59
C GLY A 193 -26.96 22.51 -6.15
N VAL A 194 -26.69 23.81 -6.02
CA VAL A 194 -25.42 24.41 -6.48
C VAL A 194 -24.26 23.95 -5.60
N VAL A 195 -24.46 23.83 -4.28
CA VAL A 195 -23.44 23.30 -3.36
C VAL A 195 -23.11 21.86 -3.70
N LEU A 196 -24.12 21.00 -3.91
CA LEU A 196 -23.92 19.61 -4.31
C LEU A 196 -23.17 19.48 -5.63
N LEU A 197 -23.47 20.36 -6.60
CA LEU A 197 -22.76 20.40 -7.88
C LEU A 197 -21.26 20.65 -7.67
N PHE A 198 -20.91 21.67 -6.89
CA PHE A 198 -19.51 22.01 -6.63
C PHE A 198 -18.77 20.97 -5.77
N LEU A 199 -19.44 20.38 -4.78
CA LEU A 199 -18.85 19.29 -3.99
C LEU A 199 -18.59 18.06 -4.86
N GLY A 200 -19.54 17.68 -5.72
CA GLY A 200 -19.34 16.58 -6.67
C GLY A 200 -18.19 16.86 -7.65
N LEU A 201 -18.08 18.09 -8.15
CA LEU A 201 -16.96 18.51 -9.00
C LEU A 201 -15.61 18.48 -8.26
N ALA A 202 -15.58 18.84 -6.97
CA ALA A 202 -14.38 18.72 -6.16
C ALA A 202 -13.99 17.26 -5.92
N THR A 203 -14.95 16.35 -5.75
CA THR A 203 -14.69 14.91 -5.68
C THR A 203 -14.11 14.37 -6.99
N VAL A 204 -14.62 14.83 -8.14
CA VAL A 204 -14.02 14.51 -9.46
C VAL A 204 -12.60 15.08 -9.56
N ALA A 205 -12.37 16.32 -9.12
CA ALA A 205 -11.04 16.92 -9.11
C ALA A 205 -10.07 16.13 -8.21
N ALA A 206 -10.53 15.65 -7.06
CA ALA A 206 -9.74 14.80 -6.16
C ALA A 206 -9.32 13.50 -6.85
N ALA A 207 -10.23 12.85 -7.58
CA ALA A 207 -9.92 11.67 -8.38
C ALA A 207 -8.87 11.95 -9.47
N VAL A 208 -8.98 13.09 -10.17
CA VAL A 208 -7.99 13.50 -11.18
C VAL A 208 -6.62 13.76 -10.55
N VAL A 209 -6.58 14.41 -9.38
CA VAL A 209 -5.33 14.64 -8.64
C VAL A 209 -4.71 13.31 -8.21
N SER A 210 -5.50 12.39 -7.66
CA SER A 210 -5.02 11.04 -7.31
C SER A 210 -4.46 10.29 -8.52
N TYR A 211 -5.11 10.38 -9.68
CA TYR A 211 -4.62 9.81 -10.94
C TYR A 211 -3.33 10.49 -11.43
N ALA A 212 -3.22 11.81 -11.29
CA ALA A 212 -1.99 12.51 -11.67
C ALA A 212 -0.81 12.09 -10.77
N VAL A 213 -1.07 11.92 -9.47
CA VAL A 213 -0.08 11.45 -8.49
C VAL A 213 0.39 10.04 -8.82
N SER A 214 -0.48 9.12 -9.23
CA SER A 214 -0.07 7.76 -9.59
C SER A 214 0.84 7.73 -10.83
N VAL A 215 0.54 8.52 -11.85
CA VAL A 215 1.37 8.60 -13.08
C VAL A 215 2.75 9.14 -12.75
N VAL A 216 2.83 10.28 -12.04
CA VAL A 216 4.11 10.89 -11.68
C VAL A 216 4.89 10.02 -10.68
N GLY A 217 4.18 9.33 -9.78
CA GLY A 217 4.78 8.38 -8.84
C GLY A 217 5.36 7.15 -9.53
N ALA A 218 4.68 6.63 -10.57
CA ALA A 218 5.16 5.51 -11.37
C ALA A 218 6.53 5.79 -12.00
N ASP A 219 6.64 6.95 -12.65
CA ASP A 219 7.86 7.33 -13.37
C ASP A 219 9.02 7.51 -12.39
N ARG A 220 8.80 8.21 -11.27
CA ARG A 220 9.84 8.40 -10.24
C ARG A 220 10.27 7.09 -9.59
N ALA A 221 9.32 6.22 -9.25
CA ALA A 221 9.65 4.93 -8.66
C ALA A 221 10.46 4.07 -9.65
N LYS A 222 10.10 4.07 -10.94
CA LYS A 222 10.82 3.33 -11.98
C LYS A 222 12.22 3.87 -12.25
N ASP A 223 12.40 5.20 -12.14
CA ASP A 223 13.69 5.87 -12.24
C ASP A 223 14.61 5.54 -11.06
N GLU A 224 14.10 5.54 -9.82
CA GLU A 224 14.87 5.17 -8.63
C GLU A 224 15.31 3.70 -8.65
N LEU A 225 14.51 2.82 -9.26
CA LEU A 225 14.83 1.40 -9.43
C LEU A 225 15.89 1.13 -10.52
N THR A 226 16.36 2.14 -11.27
CA THR A 226 17.39 1.96 -12.33
C THR A 226 18.77 1.54 -11.82
N GLY A 227 18.99 1.61 -10.51
CA GLY A 227 20.20 1.11 -9.85
C GLY A 227 20.23 -0.40 -9.53
N GLY A 228 19.10 -1.11 -9.63
CA GLY A 228 18.99 -2.53 -9.29
C GLY A 228 19.30 -3.48 -10.46
N ALA A 229 19.92 -4.64 -10.17
CA ALA A 229 20.22 -5.66 -11.17
C ALA A 229 19.10 -6.71 -11.28
N GLY A 230 18.74 -7.11 -12.50
CA GLY A 230 18.00 -8.35 -12.79
C GLY A 230 16.63 -8.50 -12.11
N SER A 231 16.41 -9.66 -11.48
CA SER A 231 15.13 -10.12 -10.89
C SER A 231 14.58 -9.20 -9.79
N ASP A 232 15.45 -8.55 -9.02
CA ASP A 232 15.06 -7.72 -7.88
C ASP A 232 14.32 -6.46 -8.35
N ARG A 233 14.72 -5.94 -9.52
CA ARG A 233 14.04 -4.84 -10.20
C ARG A 233 12.64 -5.25 -10.64
N GLU A 234 12.49 -6.44 -11.21
CA GLU A 234 11.18 -6.90 -11.71
C GLU A 234 10.16 -7.11 -10.59
N VAL A 235 10.60 -7.64 -9.44
CA VAL A 235 9.73 -7.79 -8.26
C VAL A 235 9.35 -6.43 -7.69
N SER A 236 10.29 -5.49 -7.63
CA SER A 236 10.01 -4.11 -7.18
C SER A 236 9.05 -3.38 -8.11
N GLU A 237 9.21 -3.52 -9.43
CA GLU A 237 8.28 -2.98 -10.42
C GLU A 237 6.88 -3.59 -10.28
N ALA A 238 6.78 -4.91 -10.04
CA ALA A 238 5.53 -5.60 -9.80
C ALA A 238 4.76 -5.07 -8.57
N ILE A 239 5.48 -4.79 -7.48
CA ILE A 239 4.91 -4.18 -6.27
C ILE A 239 4.40 -2.76 -6.59
N VAL A 240 5.23 -1.93 -7.22
CA VAL A 240 4.89 -0.56 -7.59
C VAL A 240 3.66 -0.53 -8.50
N ASP A 241 3.64 -1.35 -9.56
CA ASP A 241 2.52 -1.41 -10.49
C ASP A 241 1.23 -1.89 -9.80
N THR A 242 1.31 -2.83 -8.85
CA THR A 242 0.16 -3.32 -8.07
C THR A 242 -0.44 -2.21 -7.21
N VAL A 243 0.41 -1.49 -6.47
CA VAL A 243 0.01 -0.38 -5.60
C VAL A 243 -0.61 0.75 -6.42
N LEU A 244 0.00 1.11 -7.55
CA LEU A 244 -0.50 2.19 -8.42
C LEU A 244 -1.79 1.82 -9.13
N LYS A 245 -1.96 0.54 -9.51
CA LYS A 245 -3.22 0.04 -10.08
C LYS A 245 -4.37 0.18 -9.08
N ASN A 246 -4.12 -0.11 -7.79
CA ASN A 246 -5.13 0.08 -6.74
C ASN A 246 -5.55 1.57 -6.62
N LEU A 247 -4.59 2.49 -6.66
CA LEU A 247 -4.88 3.93 -6.63
C LEU A 247 -5.74 4.37 -7.83
N HIS A 248 -5.46 3.85 -9.03
CA HIS A 248 -6.28 4.11 -10.22
C HIS A 248 -7.72 3.63 -10.04
N GLU A 249 -7.92 2.42 -9.54
CA GLU A 249 -9.26 1.86 -9.32
C GLU A 249 -10.08 2.71 -8.33
N VAL A 250 -9.46 3.10 -7.21
CA VAL A 250 -10.09 3.99 -6.23
C VAL A 250 -10.41 5.34 -6.85
N ALA A 251 -9.50 5.91 -7.64
CA ALA A 251 -9.74 7.18 -8.33
C ALA A 251 -10.94 7.10 -9.28
N PHE A 252 -11.12 6.01 -10.03
CA PHE A 252 -12.30 5.82 -10.89
C PHE A 252 -13.60 5.71 -10.09
N ILE A 253 -13.60 4.95 -9.00
CA ILE A 253 -14.78 4.80 -8.12
C ILE A 253 -15.17 6.16 -7.52
N VAL A 254 -14.19 6.89 -6.96
CA VAL A 254 -14.41 8.22 -6.38
C VAL A 254 -14.85 9.23 -7.44
N GLY A 255 -14.23 9.21 -8.62
CA GLY A 255 -14.61 10.07 -9.74
C GLY A 255 -16.03 9.83 -10.23
N GLY A 256 -16.44 8.56 -10.35
CA GLY A 256 -17.80 8.18 -10.72
C GLY A 256 -18.84 8.63 -9.68
N ALA A 257 -18.55 8.40 -8.39
CA ALA A 257 -19.40 8.88 -7.29
C ALA A 257 -19.51 10.41 -7.29
N GLY A 258 -18.39 11.12 -7.46
CA GLY A 258 -18.35 12.58 -7.56
C GLY A 258 -19.19 13.11 -8.73
N LEU A 259 -19.10 12.48 -9.89
CA LEU A 259 -19.89 12.82 -11.06
C LEU A 259 -21.40 12.63 -10.79
N GLY A 260 -21.79 11.52 -10.15
CA GLY A 260 -23.17 11.27 -9.75
C GLY A 260 -23.71 12.36 -8.82
N VAL A 261 -22.95 12.74 -7.79
CA VAL A 261 -23.30 13.83 -6.88
C VAL A 261 -23.42 15.17 -7.62
N ALA A 262 -22.51 15.45 -8.56
CA ALA A 262 -22.53 16.68 -9.34
C ALA A 262 -23.79 16.78 -10.21
N LEU A 263 -24.15 15.69 -10.90
CA LEU A 263 -25.35 15.62 -11.74
C LEU A 263 -26.64 15.74 -10.92
N LEU A 264 -26.72 15.08 -9.76
CA LEU A 264 -27.83 15.24 -8.83
C LEU A 264 -27.97 16.69 -8.34
N GLY A 265 -26.85 17.31 -7.98
CA GLY A 265 -26.81 18.73 -7.61
C GLY A 265 -27.33 19.63 -8.73
N ALA A 266 -26.87 19.40 -9.96
CA ALA A 266 -27.32 20.13 -11.14
C ALA A 266 -28.84 19.98 -11.37
N ALA A 267 -29.36 18.76 -11.31
CA ALA A 267 -30.78 18.49 -11.49
C ALA A 267 -31.64 19.20 -10.44
N ILE A 268 -31.24 19.13 -9.17
CA ILE A 268 -31.91 19.82 -8.06
C ILE A 268 -31.86 21.35 -8.24
N ALA A 269 -30.73 21.89 -8.69
CA ALA A 269 -30.58 23.32 -8.94
C ALA A 269 -31.51 23.81 -10.07
N VAL A 270 -31.62 23.05 -11.16
CA VAL A 270 -32.51 23.35 -12.29
C VAL A 270 -33.99 23.23 -11.88
N ALA A 271 -34.36 22.17 -11.16
CA ALA A 271 -35.73 21.96 -10.70
C ALA A 271 -36.23 23.07 -9.78
N MET A 272 -35.39 23.55 -8.85
CA MET A 272 -35.73 24.67 -7.97
C MET A 272 -35.86 26.00 -8.73
N ARG A 273 -35.07 26.21 -9.80
CA ARG A 273 -35.14 27.44 -10.61
C ARG A 273 -36.38 27.52 -11.49
N ARG A 274 -37.02 26.38 -11.80
CA ARG A 274 -38.28 26.33 -12.56
C ARG A 274 -39.53 26.56 -11.69
N ARG A 275 -39.41 26.52 -10.37
CA ARG A 275 -40.53 26.61 -9.40
C ARG A 275 -40.73 28.00 -8.79
N GLY A 276 -39.84 28.96 -9.04
CA GLY A 276 -39.93 30.34 -8.56
C GLY A 276 -39.83 31.31 -9.72
#